data_AF-A0A1E4TM56-F1
#
_entry.id   AF-A0A1E4TM56-F1
#
_cell.length_a   1.000
_cell.length_b   1.000
_cell.length_c   1.000
_cell.angle_alpha   90.00
_cell.angle_beta   90.00
_cell.angle_gamma   90.00
#
_symmetry.space_group_name_H-M   'P 1'
#
loop_
_entity.id
_entity.type
_entity.pdbx_description
1 polymer ?
#
loop_
_entity_poly.entity_id
_entity_poly.type
_entity_poly.pdbx_seq_one_letter_code
_entity_poly.pdbx_strand_id
1 'polypeptide(L)'
;MTIKLEENSVEKPAKRVIKAAKYYGADLALEASIMPEPGEYEIRVKVVASGINLTDWSWATEYQQHIQGCVGGFEASGVVDKVGSKVTSVQPGDRVAGFVDGSNPQFPQLGAFSEYTIMLDHLFAKIPDFISFESAATWGLSLQLVFQGLHVRMGFPVPGVLAPKPRTILIWNAATSVGQTAIKIAKSNGLKVLATGPQQHLDKIKALGPLHVFDMYSETVVADIKALTVKLAFAFDCESTEDSVHVCQEALGSSKLIGHKPKLALVHTIDPAILKGDVDAFFVNPFSCVRNHHSPHFPDLWVNPDDYKPVNECWKAFEKLVAAKKFEPEPVEIQPLGLANLCPILNNLRSLPEPMWEKPVIRILDTDDADYCTHAV
;
A
#
# COMPACT_ATOMS: atom_id res chain seq x y z
N MET A 1 -44.66 -29.40 43.18
CA MET A 1 -43.94 -30.09 42.10
C MET A 1 -43.76 -29.05 41.00
N THR A 2 -42.63 -28.33 41.02
CA THR A 2 -42.40 -27.18 40.13
C THR A 2 -41.38 -27.60 39.10
N ILE A 3 -41.82 -27.75 37.86
CA ILE A 3 -40.98 -28.09 36.72
C ILE A 3 -40.18 -26.84 36.36
N LYS A 4 -38.86 -26.86 36.58
CA LYS A 4 -37.94 -25.88 35.99
C LYS A 4 -37.70 -26.31 34.55
N LEU A 5 -38.10 -25.46 33.61
CA LEU A 5 -37.69 -25.57 32.21
C LEU A 5 -36.22 -25.15 32.16
N GLU A 6 -35.34 -26.08 31.75
CA GLU A 6 -33.96 -25.76 31.40
C GLU A 6 -33.96 -24.91 30.14
N GLU A 7 -33.40 -23.71 30.22
CA GLU A 7 -33.05 -22.91 29.05
C GLU A 7 -31.96 -23.66 28.29
N ASN A 8 -32.32 -24.24 27.14
CA ASN A 8 -31.34 -24.73 26.18
C ASN A 8 -30.47 -23.54 25.73
N SER A 9 -29.26 -23.45 26.27
CA SER A 9 -28.22 -22.57 25.76
C SER A 9 -27.93 -22.98 24.32
N VAL A 10 -28.33 -22.15 23.36
CA VAL A 10 -27.92 -22.29 21.96
C VAL A 10 -26.40 -22.18 21.94
N GLU A 11 -25.72 -23.29 21.71
CA GLU A 11 -24.27 -23.34 21.48
C GLU A 11 -23.95 -22.36 20.34
N LYS A 12 -23.14 -21.34 20.63
CA LYS A 12 -22.60 -20.48 19.58
C LYS A 12 -21.76 -21.36 18.65
N PRO A 13 -21.94 -21.31 17.33
CA PRO A 13 -21.14 -22.12 16.42
C PRO A 13 -19.66 -21.82 16.66
N ALA A 14 -18.84 -22.87 16.76
CA ALA A 14 -17.40 -22.75 16.95
C ALA A 14 -16.82 -21.85 15.86
N LYS A 15 -16.01 -20.86 16.26
CA LYS A 15 -15.36 -19.97 15.30
C LYS A 15 -14.43 -20.79 14.41
N ARG A 16 -14.57 -20.67 13.10
CA ARG A 16 -13.69 -21.35 12.13
C ARG A 16 -12.26 -20.85 12.31
N VAL A 17 -11.31 -21.79 12.29
CA VAL A 17 -9.87 -21.51 12.36
C VAL A 17 -9.31 -21.51 10.93
N ILE A 18 -8.37 -20.61 10.66
CA ILE A 18 -7.70 -20.42 9.37
C ILE A 18 -6.19 -20.34 9.58
N LYS A 19 -5.39 -20.52 8.53
CA LYS A 19 -3.95 -20.28 8.56
C LYS A 19 -3.64 -18.79 8.41
N ALA A 20 -2.67 -18.32 9.17
CA ALA A 20 -2.15 -16.97 9.09
C ALA A 20 -0.67 -16.93 9.52
N ALA A 21 0.09 -15.97 8.98
CA ALA A 21 1.45 -15.69 9.43
C ALA A 21 1.43 -14.52 10.42
N LYS A 22 1.92 -14.75 11.64
CA LYS A 22 1.93 -13.76 12.72
C LYS A 22 3.33 -13.37 13.15
N TYR A 23 3.53 -12.13 13.58
CA TYR A 23 4.83 -11.64 14.01
C TYR A 23 5.25 -12.19 15.36
N TYR A 24 6.49 -12.68 15.44
CA TYR A 24 7.19 -13.03 16.67
C TYR A 24 8.60 -12.44 16.60
N GLY A 25 8.74 -11.25 17.15
CA GLY A 25 9.91 -10.42 16.88
C GLY A 25 9.96 -9.96 15.41
N ALA A 26 11.13 -10.06 14.78
CA ALA A 26 11.31 -9.71 13.36
C ALA A 26 10.90 -10.83 12.39
N ASP A 27 10.50 -12.00 12.92
CA ASP A 27 10.09 -13.17 12.15
C ASP A 27 8.57 -13.32 12.11
N LEU A 28 8.09 -14.10 11.14
CA LEU A 28 6.72 -14.53 11.00
C LEU A 28 6.61 -16.05 11.28
N ALA A 29 5.63 -16.46 12.07
CA ALA A 29 5.30 -17.87 12.28
C ALA A 29 3.94 -18.20 11.67
N LEU A 30 3.86 -19.33 10.96
CA LEU A 30 2.62 -19.86 10.41
C LEU A 30 1.80 -20.56 11.50
N GLU A 31 0.60 -20.05 11.77
CA GLU A 31 -0.23 -20.48 12.89
C GLU A 31 -1.74 -20.44 12.59
N ALA A 32 -2.52 -21.03 13.50
CA ALA A 32 -3.96 -20.83 13.59
C ALA A 32 -4.29 -19.37 13.89
N SER A 33 -5.25 -18.84 13.16
CA SER A 33 -5.97 -17.63 13.53
C SER A 33 -7.47 -17.88 13.50
N ILE A 34 -8.19 -17.09 14.27
CA ILE A 34 -9.65 -17.08 14.24
C ILE A 34 -10.08 -16.39 12.95
N MET A 35 -10.93 -17.03 12.15
CA MET A 35 -11.50 -16.40 10.96
C MET A 35 -12.21 -15.10 11.36
N PRO A 36 -11.83 -13.95 10.76
CA PRO A 36 -12.45 -12.69 11.11
C PRO A 36 -13.89 -12.65 10.58
N GLU A 37 -14.75 -11.88 11.23
CA GLU A 37 -16.10 -11.58 10.74
C GLU A 37 -16.15 -10.11 10.31
N PRO A 38 -16.69 -9.80 9.11
CA PRO A 38 -16.78 -8.42 8.66
C PRO A 38 -17.83 -7.65 9.48
N GLY A 39 -17.47 -6.44 9.89
CA GLY A 39 -18.39 -5.41 10.39
C GLY A 39 -19.29 -4.84 9.29
N GLU A 40 -20.03 -3.78 9.62
CA GLU A 40 -21.08 -3.23 8.73
C GLU A 40 -20.56 -2.71 7.38
N TYR A 41 -19.39 -2.06 7.38
CA TYR A 41 -18.74 -1.43 6.21
C TYR A 41 -17.50 -2.21 5.73
N GLU A 42 -17.50 -3.51 5.99
CA GLU A 42 -16.35 -4.37 5.76
C GLU A 42 -16.73 -5.53 4.85
N ILE A 43 -15.73 -6.04 4.13
CA ILE A 43 -15.85 -7.29 3.40
C ILE A 43 -14.83 -8.28 3.93
N ARG A 44 -15.23 -9.55 4.04
CA ARG A 44 -14.29 -10.65 4.20
C ARG A 44 -13.92 -11.19 2.84
N VAL A 45 -12.62 -11.31 2.61
CA VAL A 45 -12.05 -11.79 1.36
C VAL A 45 -11.35 -13.11 1.64
N LYS A 46 -11.67 -14.14 0.85
CA LYS A 46 -10.83 -15.34 0.74
C LYS A 46 -9.62 -14.97 -0.11
N VAL A 47 -8.46 -14.87 0.51
CA VAL A 47 -7.25 -14.35 -0.11
C VAL A 47 -6.70 -15.39 -1.09
N VAL A 48 -6.34 -14.92 -2.29
CA VAL A 48 -5.69 -15.74 -3.32
C VAL A 48 -4.21 -15.39 -3.39
N ALA A 49 -3.88 -14.11 -3.45
CA ALA A 49 -2.50 -13.63 -3.51
C ALA A 49 -2.30 -12.38 -2.66
N SER A 50 -1.10 -12.26 -2.07
CA SER A 50 -0.67 -11.12 -1.27
C SER A 50 0.64 -10.57 -1.83
N GLY A 51 0.68 -9.26 -2.05
CA GLY A 51 1.94 -8.58 -2.35
C GLY A 51 2.73 -8.38 -1.05
N ILE A 52 4.05 -8.43 -1.16
CA ILE A 52 4.98 -8.23 -0.03
C ILE A 52 5.68 -6.89 -0.24
N ASN A 53 5.75 -6.10 0.84
CA ASN A 53 6.21 -4.72 0.84
C ASN A 53 7.41 -4.56 1.77
N LEU A 54 8.22 -3.52 1.53
CA LEU A 54 9.26 -3.11 2.48
C LEU A 54 8.65 -2.75 3.85
N THR A 55 7.44 -2.21 3.87
CA THR A 55 6.68 -1.91 5.10
C THR A 55 6.39 -3.15 5.94
N ASP A 56 6.19 -4.32 5.33
CA ASP A 56 6.01 -5.58 6.08
C ASP A 56 7.27 -5.94 6.88
N TRP A 57 8.45 -5.59 6.38
CA TRP A 57 9.70 -5.72 7.12
C TRP A 57 9.90 -4.59 8.13
N SER A 58 9.69 -3.33 7.74
CA SER A 58 9.96 -2.19 8.63
C SER A 58 9.08 -2.24 9.88
N TRP A 59 7.85 -2.74 9.78
CA TRP A 59 7.00 -2.98 10.94
C TRP A 59 7.56 -4.04 11.88
N ALA A 60 8.12 -5.12 11.34
CA ALA A 60 8.73 -6.20 12.10
C ALA A 60 9.96 -5.73 12.91
N THR A 61 10.61 -4.64 12.49
CA THR A 61 11.82 -4.11 13.11
C THR A 61 11.57 -2.86 13.96
N GLU A 62 10.83 -1.88 13.45
CA GLU A 62 10.59 -0.58 14.10
C GLU A 62 9.49 -0.67 15.16
N TYR A 63 8.47 -1.52 14.94
CA TYR A 63 7.31 -1.66 15.81
C TYR A 63 7.19 -3.05 16.44
N GLN A 64 8.28 -3.81 16.46
CA GLN A 64 8.36 -5.20 16.93
C GLN A 64 7.62 -5.45 18.26
N GLN A 65 7.81 -4.57 19.25
CA GLN A 65 7.24 -4.72 20.59
C GLN A 65 5.71 -4.56 20.63
N HIS A 66 5.14 -3.94 19.59
CA HIS A 66 3.73 -3.60 19.51
C HIS A 66 2.91 -4.58 18.68
N ILE A 67 3.55 -5.31 17.77
CA ILE A 67 2.84 -6.16 16.80
C ILE A 67 3.00 -7.66 17.06
N GLN A 68 3.56 -8.02 18.21
CA GLN A 68 3.69 -9.41 18.64
C GLN A 68 2.34 -10.14 18.57
N GLY A 69 2.30 -11.27 17.86
CA GLY A 69 1.10 -12.09 17.65
C GLY A 69 0.09 -11.51 16.66
N CYS A 70 0.39 -10.38 16.00
CA CYS A 70 -0.47 -9.81 14.96
C CYS A 70 -0.21 -10.49 13.62
N VAL A 71 -1.26 -10.73 12.84
CA VAL A 71 -1.17 -11.19 11.45
C VAL A 71 -0.59 -10.08 10.58
N GLY A 72 0.44 -10.39 9.79
CA GLY A 72 1.10 -9.41 8.91
C GLY A 72 0.41 -9.19 7.56
N GLY A 73 1.00 -8.32 6.73
CA GLY A 73 0.58 -8.09 5.36
C GLY A 73 -0.38 -6.92 5.20
N PHE A 74 -0.05 -5.99 4.30
CA PHE A 74 -0.82 -4.74 4.06
C PHE A 74 -1.64 -4.69 2.76
N GLU A 75 -1.60 -5.73 1.93
CA GLU A 75 -2.36 -5.76 0.68
C GLU A 75 -2.66 -7.17 0.22
N ALA A 76 -3.86 -7.36 -0.34
CA ALA A 76 -4.31 -8.66 -0.81
C ALA A 76 -5.17 -8.52 -2.06
N SER A 77 -5.27 -9.65 -2.77
CA SER A 77 -6.27 -9.90 -3.79
C SER A 77 -6.98 -11.22 -3.50
N GLY A 78 -8.26 -11.30 -3.84
CA GLY A 78 -9.03 -12.51 -3.62
C GLY A 78 -10.49 -12.38 -3.99
N VAL A 79 -11.27 -13.32 -3.47
CA VAL A 79 -12.71 -13.42 -3.74
C VAL A 79 -13.49 -12.99 -2.51
N VAL A 80 -14.50 -12.14 -2.68
CA VAL A 80 -15.40 -11.75 -1.60
C VAL A 80 -16.13 -13.01 -1.09
N ASP A 81 -15.95 -13.32 0.19
CA ASP A 81 -16.61 -14.42 0.88
C ASP A 81 -17.88 -13.95 1.57
N LYS A 82 -17.81 -12.80 2.26
CA LYS A 82 -18.93 -12.24 3.02
C LYS A 82 -18.86 -10.71 3.01
N VAL A 83 -20.02 -10.07 3.01
CA VAL A 83 -20.14 -8.61 3.04
C VAL A 83 -20.88 -8.15 4.29
N GLY A 84 -20.47 -6.99 4.81
CA GLY A 84 -21.17 -6.27 5.86
C GLY A 84 -22.54 -5.75 5.40
N SER A 85 -23.41 -5.46 6.37
CA SER A 85 -24.80 -5.05 6.11
C SER A 85 -24.96 -3.71 5.39
N LYS A 86 -23.91 -2.87 5.34
CA LYS A 86 -23.90 -1.56 4.70
C LYS A 86 -23.09 -1.52 3.40
N VAL A 87 -22.41 -2.62 3.06
CA VAL A 87 -21.65 -2.71 1.81
C VAL A 87 -22.61 -2.99 0.65
N THR A 88 -22.63 -2.08 -0.33
CA THR A 88 -23.47 -2.21 -1.54
C THR A 88 -22.66 -2.26 -2.83
N SER A 89 -21.34 -2.12 -2.75
CA SER A 89 -20.44 -1.98 -3.91
C SER A 89 -20.03 -3.33 -4.52
N VAL A 90 -20.14 -4.42 -3.76
CA VAL A 90 -19.73 -5.78 -4.14
C VAL A 90 -20.64 -6.82 -3.47
N GLN A 91 -20.57 -8.05 -3.95
CA GLN A 91 -21.27 -9.21 -3.39
C GLN A 91 -20.33 -10.44 -3.29
N PRO A 92 -20.67 -11.47 -2.50
CA PRO A 92 -19.92 -12.72 -2.48
C PRO A 92 -19.69 -13.28 -3.90
N GLY A 93 -18.47 -13.75 -4.15
CA GLY A 93 -18.01 -14.21 -5.48
C GLY A 93 -17.33 -13.14 -6.33
N ASP A 94 -17.48 -11.85 -6.00
CA ASP A 94 -16.73 -10.79 -6.69
C ASP A 94 -15.22 -10.91 -6.43
N ARG A 95 -14.42 -10.56 -7.44
CA ARG A 95 -12.96 -10.51 -7.35
C ARG A 95 -12.54 -9.10 -6.93
N VAL A 96 -11.72 -8.97 -5.90
CA VAL A 96 -11.29 -7.68 -5.33
C VAL A 96 -9.81 -7.68 -4.96
N ALA A 97 -9.18 -6.51 -5.04
CA ALA A 97 -7.87 -6.28 -4.46
C ALA A 97 -7.80 -4.89 -3.83
N GLY A 98 -7.03 -4.76 -2.75
CA GLY A 98 -7.03 -3.56 -1.96
C GLY A 98 -6.04 -3.56 -0.81
N PHE A 99 -6.06 -2.45 -0.09
CA PHE A 99 -5.28 -2.25 1.11
C PHE A 99 -5.91 -3.00 2.29
N VAL A 100 -5.06 -3.63 3.09
CA VAL A 100 -5.43 -4.37 4.29
C VAL A 100 -4.74 -3.71 5.48
N ASP A 101 -5.52 -3.47 6.52
CA ASP A 101 -5.04 -2.92 7.78
C ASP A 101 -4.44 -4.03 8.67
N GLY A 102 -3.34 -4.62 8.20
CA GLY A 102 -2.59 -5.68 8.88
C GLY A 102 -1.71 -5.16 10.00
N SER A 103 -1.13 -6.08 10.78
CA SER A 103 -0.16 -5.77 11.84
C SER A 103 -0.72 -4.88 12.97
N ASN A 104 -2.04 -4.74 13.08
CA ASN A 104 -2.69 -3.85 14.02
C ASN A 104 -2.98 -4.55 15.36
N PRO A 105 -2.38 -4.11 16.49
CA PRO A 105 -2.57 -4.74 17.81
C PRO A 105 -3.98 -4.63 18.37
N GLN A 106 -4.79 -3.69 17.88
CA GLN A 106 -6.20 -3.61 18.26
C GLN A 106 -7.03 -4.71 17.58
N PHE A 107 -6.56 -5.21 16.43
CA PHE A 107 -7.22 -6.25 15.65
C PHE A 107 -6.19 -7.29 15.18
N PRO A 108 -5.53 -8.00 16.11
CA PRO A 108 -4.34 -8.80 15.82
C PRO A 108 -4.60 -9.98 14.86
N GLN A 109 -5.87 -10.37 14.67
CA GLN A 109 -6.27 -11.39 13.71
C GLN A 109 -6.40 -10.90 12.26
N LEU A 110 -6.29 -9.59 12.01
CA LEU A 110 -6.43 -8.98 10.69
C LEU A 110 -5.06 -8.77 10.04
N GLY A 111 -4.92 -9.21 8.80
CA GLY A 111 -3.74 -8.99 7.96
C GLY A 111 -3.86 -9.75 6.64
N ALA A 112 -3.06 -9.36 5.65
CA ALA A 112 -3.12 -9.96 4.30
C ALA A 112 -2.41 -11.32 4.22
N PHE A 113 -1.49 -11.62 5.14
CA PHE A 113 -0.81 -12.90 5.24
C PHE A 113 -1.68 -13.95 5.95
N SER A 114 -2.88 -14.18 5.43
CA SER A 114 -3.84 -15.15 5.95
C SER A 114 -4.78 -15.67 4.84
N GLU A 115 -5.38 -16.83 5.04
CA GLU A 115 -6.39 -17.39 4.12
C GLU A 115 -7.62 -16.50 3.96
N TYR A 116 -7.98 -15.75 5.01
CA TYR A 116 -9.08 -14.80 4.97
C TYR A 116 -8.68 -13.51 5.66
N THR A 117 -9.07 -12.38 5.07
CA THR A 117 -8.81 -11.06 5.63
C THR A 117 -10.02 -10.16 5.53
N ILE A 118 -9.95 -9.00 6.16
CA ILE A 118 -10.99 -7.97 6.09
C ILE A 118 -10.46 -6.74 5.34
N MET A 119 -11.19 -6.30 4.32
CA MET A 119 -10.97 -5.01 3.67
C MET A 119 -12.11 -4.05 4.02
N LEU A 120 -11.77 -2.76 4.15
CA LEU A 120 -12.74 -1.69 4.31
C LEU A 120 -13.35 -1.34 2.94
N ASP A 121 -14.65 -1.03 2.91
CA ASP A 121 -15.43 -0.81 1.68
C ASP A 121 -14.94 0.32 0.73
N HIS A 122 -14.06 1.17 1.24
CA HIS A 122 -13.46 2.31 0.55
C HIS A 122 -11.97 2.12 0.21
N LEU A 123 -11.38 0.95 0.48
CA LEU A 123 -9.94 0.67 0.29
C LEU A 123 -9.66 -0.49 -0.68
N PHE A 124 -10.59 -0.79 -1.58
CA PHE A 124 -10.40 -1.79 -2.62
C PHE A 124 -11.04 -1.38 -3.95
N ALA A 125 -10.65 -2.09 -5.01
CA ALA A 125 -11.30 -2.08 -6.31
C ALA A 125 -11.65 -3.50 -6.76
N LYS A 126 -12.69 -3.62 -7.59
CA LYS A 126 -12.99 -4.87 -8.29
C LYS A 126 -11.89 -5.21 -9.30
N ILE A 127 -11.56 -6.48 -9.40
CA ILE A 127 -10.60 -7.02 -10.39
C ILE A 127 -11.37 -7.44 -11.64
N PRO A 128 -11.11 -6.84 -12.82
CA PRO A 128 -11.69 -7.32 -14.07
C PRO A 128 -11.16 -8.69 -14.48
N ASP A 129 -11.92 -9.42 -15.30
CA ASP A 129 -11.59 -10.80 -15.69
C ASP A 129 -10.21 -10.96 -16.34
N PHE A 130 -9.74 -9.93 -17.04
CA PHE A 130 -8.46 -9.94 -17.76
C PHE A 130 -7.23 -9.64 -16.87
N ILE A 131 -7.42 -9.31 -15.59
CA ILE A 131 -6.32 -9.11 -14.63
C ILE A 131 -6.27 -10.30 -13.68
N SER A 132 -5.09 -10.87 -13.47
CA SER A 132 -4.92 -11.98 -12.54
C SER A 132 -4.94 -11.51 -11.07
N PHE A 133 -5.11 -12.42 -10.12
CA PHE A 133 -5.04 -12.08 -8.70
C PHE A 133 -3.64 -11.58 -8.32
N GLU A 134 -2.60 -12.23 -8.82
CA GLU A 134 -1.20 -11.89 -8.54
C GLU A 134 -0.87 -10.46 -8.97
N SER A 135 -1.25 -10.08 -10.19
CA SER A 135 -1.08 -8.71 -10.66
C SER A 135 -1.93 -7.71 -9.85
N ALA A 136 -3.14 -8.08 -9.46
CA ALA A 136 -3.98 -7.20 -8.64
C ALA A 136 -3.50 -7.09 -7.18
N ALA A 137 -2.74 -8.07 -6.68
CA ALA A 137 -2.21 -8.08 -5.32
C ALA A 137 -1.24 -6.92 -5.04
N THR A 138 -0.74 -6.23 -6.07
CA THR A 138 0.17 -5.09 -5.95
C THR A 138 -0.54 -3.75 -5.71
N TRP A 139 -1.88 -3.73 -5.75
CA TRP A 139 -2.64 -2.49 -5.77
C TRP A 139 -2.70 -1.78 -4.41
N GLY A 140 -2.73 -2.53 -3.31
CA GLY A 140 -3.14 -2.01 -2.01
C GLY A 140 -2.29 -0.83 -1.51
N LEU A 141 -1.05 -1.10 -1.10
CA LEU A 141 -0.21 -0.11 -0.40
C LEU A 141 0.23 1.02 -1.34
N SER A 142 0.67 0.68 -2.56
CA SER A 142 1.19 1.67 -3.51
C SER A 142 0.11 2.65 -3.99
N LEU A 143 -1.11 2.17 -4.28
CA LEU A 143 -2.20 3.09 -4.63
C LEU A 143 -2.60 3.94 -3.43
N GLN A 144 -2.67 3.36 -2.24
CA GLN A 144 -3.05 4.09 -1.05
C GLN A 144 -2.09 5.26 -0.77
N LEU A 145 -0.78 5.03 -0.86
CA LEU A 145 0.23 6.08 -0.78
C LEU A 145 0.05 7.13 -1.89
N VAL A 146 -0.11 6.69 -3.15
CA VAL A 146 -0.22 7.62 -4.28
C VAL A 146 -1.51 8.45 -4.22
N PHE A 147 -2.63 7.87 -3.80
CA PHE A 147 -3.89 8.59 -3.62
C PHE A 147 -3.78 9.62 -2.49
N GLN A 148 -3.20 9.23 -1.35
CA GLN A 148 -2.94 10.15 -0.25
C GLN A 148 -2.05 11.32 -0.67
N GLY A 149 -0.91 11.02 -1.30
CA GLY A 149 0.04 12.04 -1.72
C GLY A 149 -0.52 12.96 -2.81
N LEU A 150 -0.93 12.40 -3.95
CA LEU A 150 -1.35 13.20 -5.10
C LEU A 150 -2.72 13.86 -4.91
N HIS A 151 -3.73 13.10 -4.50
CA HIS A 151 -5.08 13.62 -4.43
C HIS A 151 -5.32 14.35 -3.11
N VAL A 152 -5.13 13.68 -1.98
CA VAL A 152 -5.56 14.22 -0.68
C VAL A 152 -4.66 15.38 -0.22
N ARG A 153 -3.33 15.24 -0.34
CA ARG A 153 -2.37 16.23 0.16
C ARG A 153 -1.94 17.25 -0.88
N MET A 154 -1.71 16.85 -2.14
CA MET A 154 -1.34 17.79 -3.21
C MET A 154 -2.54 18.43 -3.92
N GLY A 155 -3.74 17.86 -3.80
CA GLY A 155 -4.96 18.42 -4.39
C GLY A 155 -5.10 18.19 -5.90
N PHE A 156 -4.41 17.19 -6.45
CA PHE A 156 -4.65 16.77 -7.83
C PHE A 156 -6.01 16.06 -7.93
N PRO A 157 -6.63 16.00 -9.12
CA PRO A 157 -7.87 15.25 -9.28
C PRO A 157 -7.69 13.75 -9.01
N VAL A 158 -8.81 13.06 -8.79
CA VAL A 158 -8.83 11.59 -8.74
C VAL A 158 -8.25 10.97 -10.03
N PRO A 159 -7.72 9.73 -9.99
CA PRO A 159 -7.14 9.08 -11.15
C PRO A 159 -8.02 9.16 -12.41
N GLY A 160 -7.40 9.48 -13.55
CA GLY A 160 -8.08 9.54 -14.85
C GLY A 160 -8.82 10.84 -15.15
N VAL A 161 -8.86 11.79 -14.20
CA VAL A 161 -9.39 13.13 -14.41
C VAL A 161 -8.22 14.09 -14.63
N LEU A 162 -8.25 14.83 -15.75
CA LEU A 162 -7.19 15.77 -16.10
C LEU A 162 -7.12 16.93 -15.10
N ALA A 163 -5.91 17.27 -14.67
CA ALA A 163 -5.64 18.46 -13.90
C ALA A 163 -6.06 19.72 -14.70
N PRO A 164 -6.67 20.73 -14.06
CA PRO A 164 -7.22 21.89 -14.75
C PRO A 164 -6.13 22.77 -15.40
N LYS A 165 -4.87 22.61 -15.00
CA LYS A 165 -3.72 23.33 -15.53
C LYS A 165 -2.57 22.36 -15.72
N PRO A 166 -1.73 22.52 -16.77
CA PRO A 166 -0.51 21.74 -16.92
C PRO A 166 0.39 21.93 -15.69
N ARG A 167 0.80 20.82 -15.08
CA ARG A 167 1.73 20.78 -13.95
C ARG A 167 2.80 19.73 -14.21
N THR A 168 3.98 19.97 -13.65
CA THR A 168 5.09 19.01 -13.68
C THR A 168 5.29 18.48 -12.26
N ILE A 169 5.51 17.17 -12.15
CA ILE A 169 5.85 16.48 -10.91
C ILE A 169 7.12 15.65 -11.10
N LEU A 170 8.00 15.66 -10.10
CA LEU A 170 9.14 14.76 -10.00
C LEU A 170 8.73 13.52 -9.21
N ILE A 171 8.96 12.34 -9.76
CA ILE A 171 8.82 11.07 -9.04
C ILE A 171 10.23 10.56 -8.78
N TRP A 172 10.67 10.65 -7.53
CA TRP A 172 11.99 10.19 -7.12
C TRP A 172 11.94 8.69 -6.80
N ASN A 173 12.90 7.94 -7.36
CA ASN A 173 13.00 6.48 -7.29
C ASN A 173 11.78 5.71 -7.87
N ALA A 174 11.60 5.84 -9.18
CA ALA A 174 10.53 5.22 -9.96
C ALA A 174 10.70 3.71 -10.22
N ALA A 175 11.79 3.09 -9.75
CA ALA A 175 11.94 1.64 -9.80
C ALA A 175 11.08 0.94 -8.72
N THR A 176 10.78 1.63 -7.62
CA THR A 176 9.90 1.14 -6.57
C THR A 176 8.46 0.92 -7.04
N SER A 177 7.74 0.01 -6.38
CA SER A 177 6.30 -0.21 -6.59
C SER A 177 5.50 1.11 -6.52
N VAL A 178 5.77 1.93 -5.50
CA VAL A 178 5.12 3.24 -5.32
C VAL A 178 5.44 4.17 -6.48
N GLY A 179 6.70 4.26 -6.90
CA GLY A 179 7.13 5.13 -7.99
C GLY A 179 6.55 4.73 -9.35
N GLN A 180 6.51 3.43 -9.66
CA GLN A 180 5.86 2.92 -10.88
C GLN A 180 4.37 3.29 -10.91
N THR A 181 3.66 3.10 -9.79
CA THR A 181 2.25 3.47 -9.65
C THR A 181 2.05 4.99 -9.71
N ALA A 182 2.93 5.77 -9.09
CA ALA A 182 2.87 7.23 -9.09
C ALA A 182 3.00 7.81 -10.50
N ILE A 183 3.91 7.28 -11.35
CA ILE A 183 4.02 7.67 -12.77
C ILE A 183 2.68 7.44 -13.48
N LYS A 184 2.10 6.25 -13.35
CA LYS A 184 0.87 5.87 -14.05
C LYS A 184 -0.31 6.74 -13.64
N ILE A 185 -0.50 6.97 -12.33
CA ILE A 185 -1.58 7.82 -11.82
C ILE A 185 -1.37 9.29 -12.19
N ALA A 186 -0.17 9.84 -12.00
CA ALA A 186 0.14 11.23 -12.37
C ALA A 186 -0.12 11.50 -13.86
N LYS A 187 0.27 10.55 -14.73
CA LYS A 187 -0.03 10.64 -16.17
C LYS A 187 -1.53 10.54 -16.47
N SER A 188 -2.27 9.71 -15.73
CA SER A 188 -3.73 9.64 -15.86
C SER A 188 -4.41 10.98 -15.52
N ASN A 189 -3.77 11.82 -14.71
CA ASN A 189 -4.20 13.19 -14.42
C ASN A 189 -3.65 14.23 -15.41
N GLY A 190 -2.95 13.82 -16.47
CA GLY A 190 -2.35 14.73 -17.46
C GLY A 190 -1.14 15.50 -16.95
N LEU A 191 -0.49 15.06 -15.87
CA LEU A 191 0.73 15.67 -15.36
C LEU A 191 1.92 15.35 -16.26
N LYS A 192 2.84 16.30 -16.39
CA LYS A 192 4.17 16.05 -16.97
C LYS A 192 5.03 15.41 -15.88
N VAL A 193 5.46 14.18 -16.10
CA VAL A 193 6.22 13.43 -15.10
C VAL A 193 7.71 13.48 -15.43
N LEU A 194 8.53 13.92 -14.48
CA LEU A 194 9.96 13.66 -14.46
C LEU A 194 10.17 12.47 -13.53
N ALA A 195 11.00 11.50 -13.90
CA ALA A 195 11.26 10.33 -13.07
C ALA A 195 12.75 10.15 -12.85
N THR A 196 13.14 9.62 -11.69
CA THR A 196 14.50 9.14 -11.46
C THR A 196 14.49 7.66 -11.14
N GLY A 197 15.61 6.98 -11.27
CA GLY A 197 15.78 5.61 -10.79
C GLY A 197 17.19 5.09 -11.01
N PRO A 198 17.50 3.87 -10.58
CA PRO A 198 18.80 3.26 -10.82
C PRO A 198 19.07 3.04 -12.31
N GLN A 199 20.34 3.14 -12.71
CA GLN A 199 20.80 2.97 -14.09
C GLN A 199 20.24 1.69 -14.76
N GLN A 200 20.18 0.58 -14.04
CA GLN A 200 19.70 -0.71 -14.53
C GLN A 200 18.19 -0.76 -14.84
N HIS A 201 17.41 0.21 -14.37
CA HIS A 201 15.96 0.26 -14.56
C HIS A 201 15.49 1.42 -15.44
N LEU A 202 16.38 2.31 -15.91
CA LEU A 202 15.98 3.50 -16.66
C LEU A 202 15.16 3.18 -17.91
N ASP A 203 15.50 2.13 -18.66
CA ASP A 203 14.74 1.77 -19.87
C ASP A 203 13.35 1.23 -19.54
N LYS A 204 13.22 0.47 -18.45
CA LYS A 204 11.92 0.02 -17.95
C LYS A 204 11.07 1.20 -17.44
N ILE A 205 11.69 2.17 -16.74
CA ILE A 205 11.03 3.40 -16.28
C ILE A 205 10.60 4.27 -17.48
N LYS A 206 11.45 4.41 -18.52
CA LYS A 206 11.09 5.12 -19.76
C LYS A 206 9.87 4.51 -20.43
N ALA A 207 9.71 3.18 -20.40
CA ALA A 207 8.55 2.50 -20.96
C ALA A 207 7.24 2.84 -20.24
N LEU A 208 7.26 3.27 -18.97
CA LEU A 208 6.09 3.81 -18.26
C LEU A 208 5.67 5.20 -18.81
N GLY A 209 6.53 5.81 -19.62
CA GLY A 209 6.37 7.05 -20.36
C GLY A 209 6.34 8.35 -19.54
N PRO A 210 7.20 8.54 -18.52
CA PRO A 210 7.51 9.90 -18.05
C PRO A 210 8.13 10.73 -19.18
N LEU A 211 8.13 12.06 -19.03
CA LEU A 211 8.69 13.00 -20.00
C LEU A 211 10.22 12.91 -20.07
N HIS A 212 10.87 12.77 -18.92
CA HIS A 212 12.31 12.55 -18.79
C HIS A 212 12.58 11.53 -17.69
N VAL A 213 13.65 10.76 -17.85
CA VAL A 213 14.16 9.81 -16.87
C VAL A 213 15.62 10.12 -16.60
N PHE A 214 15.98 10.22 -15.33
CA PHE A 214 17.34 10.51 -14.87
C PHE A 214 17.90 9.35 -14.06
N ASP A 215 19.20 9.12 -14.17
CA ASP A 215 19.93 8.30 -13.21
C ASP A 215 19.93 9.03 -11.86
N MET A 216 19.36 8.40 -10.83
CA MET A 216 19.25 9.00 -9.50
C MET A 216 20.59 9.10 -8.78
N TYR A 217 21.59 8.33 -9.19
CA TYR A 217 22.93 8.34 -8.59
C TYR A 217 23.91 9.28 -9.31
N SER A 218 23.48 9.95 -10.39
CA SER A 218 24.30 10.93 -11.07
C SER A 218 24.57 12.15 -10.19
N GLU A 219 25.84 12.55 -10.07
CA GLU A 219 26.25 13.78 -9.36
C GLU A 219 25.61 15.05 -9.95
N THR A 220 25.18 15.00 -11.22
CA THR A 220 24.56 16.14 -11.92
C THR A 220 23.04 16.10 -11.91
N VAL A 221 22.39 15.11 -11.29
CA VAL A 221 20.93 14.88 -11.41
C VAL A 221 20.09 16.13 -11.09
N VAL A 222 20.45 16.88 -10.05
CA VAL A 222 19.74 18.12 -9.68
C VAL A 222 19.94 19.21 -10.74
N ALA A 223 21.17 19.38 -11.23
CA ALA A 223 21.49 20.36 -12.26
C ALA A 223 20.76 20.03 -13.57
N ASP A 224 20.69 18.75 -13.94
CA ASP A 224 20.02 18.27 -15.14
C ASP A 224 18.50 18.48 -15.06
N ILE A 225 17.89 18.22 -13.90
CA ILE A 225 16.46 18.50 -13.66
C ILE A 225 16.18 20.00 -13.78
N LYS A 226 17.02 20.86 -13.18
CA LYS A 226 16.87 22.33 -13.23
C LYS A 226 17.07 22.88 -14.65
N ALA A 227 17.93 22.25 -15.45
CA ALA A 227 18.22 22.66 -16.82
C ALA A 227 17.03 22.49 -17.78
N LEU A 228 16.02 21.68 -17.43
CA LEU A 228 14.82 21.49 -18.26
C LEU A 228 13.95 22.76 -18.39
N THR A 229 14.23 23.84 -17.66
CA THR A 229 13.46 25.11 -17.65
C THR A 229 11.96 24.94 -17.38
N VAL A 230 11.58 23.82 -16.74
CA VAL A 230 10.20 23.54 -16.32
C VAL A 230 9.96 24.08 -14.92
N LYS A 231 8.74 24.59 -14.68
CA LYS A 231 8.32 24.97 -13.33
C LYS A 231 7.97 23.70 -12.54
N LEU A 232 8.93 23.19 -11.77
CA LEU A 232 8.74 22.06 -10.87
C LEU A 232 8.20 22.57 -9.53
N ALA A 233 7.02 22.12 -9.11
CA ALA A 233 6.40 22.56 -7.86
C ALA A 233 5.91 21.40 -6.98
N PHE A 234 6.07 20.17 -7.47
CA PHE A 234 5.63 18.95 -6.82
C PHE A 234 6.72 17.90 -6.98
N ALA A 235 7.05 17.21 -5.90
CA ALA A 235 7.86 16.01 -5.92
C ALA A 235 7.20 14.94 -5.04
N PHE A 236 7.27 13.70 -5.49
CA PHE A 236 6.87 12.52 -4.74
C PHE A 236 8.10 11.66 -4.56
N ASP A 237 8.59 11.62 -3.34
CA ASP A 237 9.76 10.85 -2.94
C ASP A 237 9.33 9.45 -2.50
N CYS A 238 9.66 8.46 -3.33
CA CYS A 238 9.29 7.05 -3.10
C CYS A 238 10.38 6.28 -2.32
N GLU A 239 11.32 6.99 -1.70
CA GLU A 239 12.43 6.43 -0.92
C GLU A 239 12.54 7.09 0.47
N SER A 240 12.49 8.42 0.53
CA SER A 240 12.45 9.21 1.78
C SER A 240 13.64 8.99 2.74
N THR A 241 14.82 8.67 2.20
CA THR A 241 16.10 8.80 2.90
C THR A 241 16.52 10.27 3.03
N GLU A 242 17.43 10.58 3.96
CA GLU A 242 17.95 11.95 4.13
C GLU A 242 18.48 12.54 2.81
N ASP A 243 19.26 11.76 2.06
CA ASP A 243 19.80 12.17 0.76
C ASP A 243 18.71 12.42 -0.28
N SER A 244 17.74 11.51 -0.42
CA SER A 244 16.63 11.68 -1.37
C SER A 244 15.81 12.93 -1.06
N VAL A 245 15.57 13.22 0.23
CA VAL A 245 14.85 14.41 0.67
C VAL A 245 15.64 15.69 0.39
N HIS A 246 16.95 15.68 0.62
CA HIS A 246 17.81 16.81 0.27
C HIS A 246 17.80 17.09 -1.23
N VAL A 247 17.98 16.05 -2.05
CA VAL A 247 17.99 16.16 -3.51
C VAL A 247 16.64 16.64 -4.05
N CYS A 248 15.53 16.09 -3.56
CA CYS A 248 14.19 16.51 -3.98
C CYS A 248 13.91 17.99 -3.62
N GLN A 249 14.25 18.43 -2.41
CA GLN A 249 14.09 19.83 -2.01
C GLN A 249 14.94 20.77 -2.87
N GLU A 250 16.17 20.35 -3.20
CA GLU A 250 17.04 21.16 -4.05
C GLU A 250 16.52 21.24 -5.49
N ALA A 251 16.01 20.13 -6.04
CA ALA A 251 15.37 20.08 -7.35
C ALA A 251 14.10 20.95 -7.43
N LEU A 252 13.32 21.01 -6.35
CA LEU A 252 12.16 21.90 -6.22
C LEU A 252 12.51 23.39 -6.14
N GLY A 253 13.79 23.73 -5.94
CA GLY A 253 14.29 25.03 -5.49
C GLY A 253 13.57 26.27 -6.04
N SER A 254 13.28 27.24 -5.15
CA SER A 254 12.66 28.57 -5.34
C SER A 254 11.44 28.72 -6.28
N SER A 255 10.93 27.63 -6.86
CA SER A 255 9.76 27.59 -7.73
C SER A 255 8.48 27.82 -6.92
N LYS A 256 8.21 29.08 -6.57
CA LYS A 256 6.97 29.44 -5.89
C LYS A 256 5.81 29.27 -6.86
N LEU A 257 4.84 28.42 -6.54
CA LEU A 257 3.49 28.63 -7.04
C LEU A 257 3.05 30.01 -6.52
N ILE A 258 2.36 30.81 -7.32
CA ILE A 258 1.89 32.13 -6.84
C ILE A 258 1.06 31.89 -5.57
N GLY A 259 1.58 32.32 -4.42
CA GLY A 259 0.96 32.15 -3.10
C GLY A 259 1.18 30.82 -2.37
N HIS A 260 1.93 29.84 -2.92
CA HIS A 260 2.15 28.53 -2.27
C HIS A 260 3.58 28.01 -2.41
N LYS A 261 4.06 27.35 -1.35
CA LYS A 261 5.34 26.61 -1.33
C LYS A 261 5.27 25.38 -2.28
N PRO A 262 6.39 24.95 -2.89
CA PRO A 262 6.47 23.63 -3.51
C PRO A 262 6.09 22.54 -2.51
N LYS A 263 5.49 21.45 -3.00
CA LYS A 263 5.06 20.31 -2.18
C LYS A 263 5.95 19.09 -2.39
N LEU A 264 6.34 18.44 -1.29
CA LEU A 264 7.14 17.22 -1.28
C LEU A 264 6.41 16.13 -0.48
N ALA A 265 5.90 15.10 -1.17
CA ALA A 265 5.34 13.91 -0.52
C ALA A 265 6.47 12.92 -0.19
N LEU A 266 6.44 12.38 1.03
CA LEU A 266 7.41 11.41 1.54
C LEU A 266 6.69 10.11 1.93
N VAL A 267 7.24 8.95 1.57
CA VAL A 267 6.70 7.62 1.93
C VAL A 267 7.18 7.11 3.28
N HIS A 268 8.16 7.77 3.90
CA HIS A 268 8.59 7.53 5.28
C HIS A 268 8.65 8.84 6.07
N THR A 269 8.57 8.73 7.39
CA THR A 269 8.85 9.83 8.31
C THR A 269 10.34 10.16 8.29
N ILE A 270 10.66 11.43 8.48
CA ILE A 270 12.03 11.94 8.50
C ILE A 270 12.23 12.78 9.76
N ASP A 271 13.49 12.98 10.16
CA ASP A 271 13.82 14.03 11.13
C ASP A 271 13.49 15.40 10.51
N PRO A 272 12.56 16.20 11.09
CA PRO A 272 12.22 17.51 10.56
C PRO A 272 13.42 18.46 10.39
N ALA A 273 14.53 18.24 11.11
CA ALA A 273 15.75 19.03 10.99
C ALA A 273 16.43 18.93 9.61
N ILE A 274 16.17 17.89 8.82
CA ILE A 274 16.73 17.74 7.47
C ILE A 274 16.03 18.64 6.45
N LEU A 275 14.82 19.14 6.77
CA LEU A 275 14.09 20.01 5.88
C LEU A 275 14.76 21.39 5.84
N LYS A 276 15.25 21.76 4.66
CA LYS A 276 15.98 23.01 4.42
C LYS A 276 15.23 23.79 3.34
N GLY A 277 14.72 24.96 3.70
CA GLY A 277 14.15 25.91 2.74
C GLY A 277 12.62 26.07 2.79
N ASP A 278 12.06 26.57 1.69
CA ASP A 278 10.66 27.00 1.58
C ASP A 278 9.78 25.94 0.91
N VAL A 279 9.95 24.66 1.28
CA VAL A 279 9.18 23.50 0.78
C VAL A 279 8.18 23.04 1.84
N ASP A 280 6.97 22.70 1.41
CA ASP A 280 5.92 22.05 2.20
C ASP A 280 6.07 20.53 2.06
N ALA A 281 6.88 19.92 2.92
CA ALA A 281 7.12 18.49 2.94
C ALA A 281 6.19 17.80 3.94
N PHE A 282 5.62 16.65 3.56
CA PHE A 282 4.70 15.89 4.40
C PHE A 282 4.85 14.39 4.21
N PHE A 283 4.73 13.66 5.32
CA PHE A 283 4.60 12.20 5.30
C PHE A 283 3.23 11.80 4.75
N VAL A 284 3.24 10.89 3.79
CA VAL A 284 2.06 10.25 3.23
C VAL A 284 1.71 9.06 4.10
N ASN A 285 0.80 9.25 5.05
CA ASN A 285 0.31 8.18 5.91
C ASN A 285 -0.75 7.33 5.17
N PRO A 286 -0.47 6.07 4.80
CA PRO A 286 -1.47 5.23 4.13
C PRO A 286 -2.56 4.72 5.10
N PHE A 287 -2.31 4.77 6.41
CA PHE A 287 -3.22 4.32 7.48
C PHE A 287 -4.19 5.40 7.96
N SER A 288 -4.11 6.59 7.36
CA SER A 288 -4.95 7.76 7.64
C SER A 288 -6.46 7.51 7.72
N CYS A 289 -6.98 6.63 6.89
CA CYS A 289 -8.42 6.34 6.79
C CYS A 289 -8.71 4.86 7.03
N VAL A 290 -7.91 4.19 7.86
CA VAL A 290 -8.19 2.82 8.30
C VAL A 290 -8.90 2.82 9.66
N ARG A 291 -9.02 1.64 10.29
CA ARG A 291 -9.57 1.54 11.65
C ARG A 291 -8.79 2.41 12.60
N ASN A 292 -9.46 2.89 13.64
CA ASN A 292 -8.91 3.88 14.54
C ASN A 292 -7.58 3.42 15.16
N HIS A 293 -6.45 4.00 14.73
CA HIS A 293 -5.12 3.80 15.30
C HIS A 293 -4.85 4.79 16.45
N HIS A 294 -5.84 5.12 17.28
CA HIS A 294 -5.56 5.75 18.57
C HIS A 294 -4.92 4.72 19.51
N SER A 295 -3.73 4.28 19.11
CA SER A 295 -2.89 3.35 19.82
C SER A 295 -1.65 4.13 20.23
N PRO A 296 -1.30 4.17 21.53
CA PRO A 296 -0.05 4.78 21.98
C PRO A 296 1.20 4.11 21.39
N HIS A 297 1.01 3.04 20.61
CA HIS A 297 2.04 2.23 19.98
C HIS A 297 2.55 2.77 18.63
N PHE A 298 1.82 3.70 17.98
CA PHE A 298 2.21 4.29 16.69
C PHE A 298 2.05 5.81 16.72
N PRO A 299 2.95 6.56 17.38
CA PRO A 299 2.77 8.00 17.62
C PRO A 299 2.70 8.83 16.31
N ASP A 300 3.32 8.34 15.24
CA ASP A 300 3.35 9.02 13.93
C ASP A 300 2.20 8.60 12.98
N LEU A 301 1.45 7.54 13.34
CA LEU A 301 0.28 7.10 12.59
C LEU A 301 -0.98 7.70 13.22
N TRP A 302 -1.55 8.69 12.55
CA TRP A 302 -2.83 9.26 12.93
C TRP A 302 -3.95 8.71 12.06
N VAL A 303 -5.19 8.78 12.55
CA VAL A 303 -6.39 8.61 11.73
C VAL A 303 -7.02 9.97 11.50
N ASN A 304 -7.34 10.27 10.25
CA ASN A 304 -8.04 11.47 9.83
C ASN A 304 -9.34 11.07 9.10
N PRO A 305 -10.50 11.16 9.78
CA PRO A 305 -11.80 10.90 9.19
C PRO A 305 -12.09 11.68 7.88
N ASP A 306 -11.49 12.86 7.71
CA ASP A 306 -11.69 13.68 6.51
C ASP A 306 -11.01 13.08 5.27
N ASP A 307 -10.07 12.15 5.45
CA ASP A 307 -9.38 11.48 4.34
C ASP A 307 -10.23 10.35 3.73
N TYR A 308 -11.26 9.85 4.42
CA TYR A 308 -12.07 8.71 3.95
C TYR A 308 -12.73 8.96 2.61
N LYS A 309 -13.44 10.09 2.48
CA LYS A 309 -14.17 10.45 1.27
C LYS A 309 -13.23 10.61 0.05
N PRO A 310 -12.18 11.46 0.10
CA PRO A 310 -11.31 11.65 -1.06
C PRO A 310 -10.55 10.35 -1.44
N VAL A 311 -10.16 9.52 -0.47
CA VAL A 311 -9.55 8.21 -0.77
C VAL A 311 -10.53 7.26 -1.46
N ASN A 312 -11.77 7.17 -0.96
CA ASN A 312 -12.81 6.36 -1.61
C ASN A 312 -13.05 6.80 -3.06
N GLU A 313 -13.13 8.11 -3.31
CA GLU A 313 -13.29 8.66 -4.66
C GLU A 313 -12.13 8.24 -5.58
N CYS A 314 -10.89 8.21 -5.07
CA CYS A 314 -9.75 7.68 -5.82
C CYS A 314 -9.87 6.20 -6.14
N TRP A 315 -10.24 5.35 -5.17
CA TRP A 315 -10.43 3.91 -5.41
C TRP A 315 -11.53 3.65 -6.45
N LYS A 316 -12.65 4.40 -6.40
CA LYS A 316 -13.71 4.29 -7.41
C LYS A 316 -13.30 4.80 -8.80
N ALA A 317 -12.46 5.84 -8.87
CA ALA A 317 -11.92 6.32 -10.13
C ALA A 317 -10.90 5.33 -10.72
N PHE A 318 -10.07 4.73 -9.86
CA PHE A 318 -9.12 3.68 -10.23
C PHE A 318 -9.82 2.44 -10.78
N GLU A 319 -10.87 1.95 -10.12
CA GLU A 319 -11.66 0.81 -10.62
C GLU A 319 -12.16 1.05 -12.06
N LYS A 320 -12.62 2.27 -12.37
CA LYS A 320 -13.03 2.66 -13.72
C LYS A 320 -11.86 2.71 -14.71
N LEU A 321 -10.70 3.22 -14.29
CA LEU A 321 -9.49 3.24 -15.12
C LEU A 321 -9.04 1.82 -15.50
N VAL A 322 -8.99 0.93 -14.52
CA VAL A 322 -8.61 -0.45 -14.71
C VAL A 322 -9.62 -1.15 -15.62
N ALA A 323 -10.92 -1.03 -15.36
CA ALA A 323 -11.97 -1.59 -16.22
C ALA A 323 -11.89 -1.09 -17.68
N ALA A 324 -11.47 0.17 -17.88
CA ALA A 324 -11.24 0.75 -19.20
C ALA A 324 -9.90 0.37 -19.85
N LYS A 325 -9.10 -0.53 -19.23
CA LYS A 325 -7.75 -0.92 -19.67
C LYS A 325 -6.79 0.26 -19.78
N LYS A 326 -6.95 1.26 -18.91
CA LYS A 326 -6.11 2.48 -18.84
C LYS A 326 -5.13 2.46 -17.67
N PHE A 327 -5.02 1.33 -16.99
CA PHE A 327 -4.03 1.08 -15.96
C PHE A 327 -3.55 -0.36 -16.09
N GLU A 328 -2.25 -0.52 -16.20
CA GLU A 328 -1.59 -1.81 -16.19
C GLU A 328 -0.97 -2.02 -14.80
N PRO A 329 -1.21 -3.16 -14.15
CA PRO A 329 -0.55 -3.48 -12.89
C PRO A 329 0.98 -3.46 -12.99
N GLU A 330 1.63 -3.51 -11.84
CA GLU A 330 3.07 -3.65 -11.77
C GLU A 330 3.48 -5.08 -12.15
N PRO A 331 4.70 -5.28 -12.66
CA PRO A 331 5.22 -6.61 -12.89
C PRO A 331 5.45 -7.31 -11.55
N VAL A 332 5.19 -8.61 -11.51
CA VAL A 332 5.23 -9.42 -10.29
C VAL A 332 6.21 -10.57 -10.42
N GLU A 333 6.87 -10.89 -9.32
CA GLU A 333 7.64 -12.12 -9.14
C GLU A 333 6.87 -13.03 -8.18
N ILE A 334 6.37 -14.16 -8.69
CA ILE A 334 5.64 -15.11 -7.85
C ILE A 334 6.64 -15.92 -7.04
N GLN A 335 6.57 -15.77 -5.72
CA GLN A 335 7.40 -16.48 -4.76
C GLN A 335 6.75 -17.83 -4.39
N PRO A 336 7.53 -18.92 -4.26
CA PRO A 336 7.01 -20.25 -3.95
C PRO A 336 6.58 -20.38 -2.48
N LEU A 337 5.98 -21.52 -2.11
CA LEU A 337 5.65 -21.96 -0.74
C LEU A 337 4.65 -21.07 0.05
N GLY A 338 3.99 -20.13 -0.61
CA GLY A 338 2.92 -19.34 -0.01
C GLY A 338 3.34 -18.64 1.29
N LEU A 339 2.55 -18.80 2.35
CA LEU A 339 2.81 -18.20 3.66
C LEU A 339 4.10 -18.72 4.31
N ALA A 340 4.54 -19.94 4.00
CA ALA A 340 5.74 -20.53 4.59
C ALA A 340 7.04 -19.84 4.11
N ASN A 341 6.98 -19.10 3.00
CA ASN A 341 8.14 -18.40 2.43
C ASN A 341 8.31 -16.95 2.91
N LEU A 342 7.43 -16.44 3.77
CA LEU A 342 7.43 -15.03 4.14
C LEU A 342 8.75 -14.59 4.80
N CYS A 343 9.29 -15.37 5.73
CA CYS A 343 10.55 -15.02 6.40
C CYS A 343 11.75 -14.91 5.43
N PRO A 344 12.03 -15.90 4.56
CA PRO A 344 13.05 -15.75 3.52
C PRO A 344 12.86 -14.51 2.64
N ILE A 345 11.63 -14.22 2.21
CA ILE A 345 11.35 -13.08 1.34
C ILE A 345 11.63 -11.75 2.06
N LEU A 346 11.16 -11.58 3.30
CA LEU A 346 11.41 -10.37 4.09
C LEU A 346 12.91 -10.16 4.38
N ASN A 347 13.62 -11.24 4.67
CA ASN A 347 15.08 -11.19 4.87
C ASN A 347 15.82 -10.80 3.58
N ASN A 348 15.37 -11.30 2.42
CA ASN A 348 15.94 -10.89 1.13
C ASN A 348 15.68 -9.39 0.88
N LEU A 349 14.44 -8.93 1.06
CA LEU A 349 14.05 -7.52 0.89
C LEU A 349 14.93 -6.56 1.71
N ARG A 350 15.30 -6.96 2.93
CA ARG A 350 16.21 -6.19 3.80
C ARG A 350 17.61 -6.01 3.23
N SER A 351 18.10 -6.99 2.48
CA SER A 351 19.50 -7.06 2.04
C SER A 351 19.76 -6.43 0.67
N LEU A 352 18.70 -5.99 -0.02
CA LEU A 352 18.82 -5.46 -1.37
C LEU A 352 19.46 -4.07 -1.37
N PRO A 353 20.54 -3.86 -2.14
CA PRO A 353 21.17 -2.55 -2.27
C PRO A 353 20.35 -1.58 -3.13
N GLU A 354 19.45 -2.10 -3.98
CA GLU A 354 18.62 -1.35 -4.91
C GLU A 354 17.21 -1.96 -4.97
N PRO A 355 16.16 -1.17 -5.30
CA PRO A 355 14.79 -1.68 -5.40
C PRO A 355 14.66 -2.72 -6.52
N MET A 356 13.90 -3.79 -6.25
CA MET A 356 13.49 -4.73 -7.30
C MET A 356 12.47 -4.08 -8.22
N TRP A 357 12.58 -4.39 -9.52
CA TRP A 357 11.61 -3.95 -10.51
C TRP A 357 10.28 -4.69 -10.37
N GLU A 358 10.35 -6.01 -10.18
CA GLU A 358 9.20 -6.88 -9.96
C GLU A 358 8.81 -6.89 -8.47
N LYS A 359 7.51 -6.80 -8.18
CA LYS A 359 7.00 -6.91 -6.81
C LYS A 359 6.89 -8.39 -6.40
N PRO A 360 7.45 -8.81 -5.24
CA PRO A 360 7.29 -10.16 -4.76
C PRO A 360 5.83 -10.39 -4.34
N VAL A 361 5.25 -11.49 -4.83
CA VAL A 361 3.86 -11.88 -4.56
C VAL A 361 3.84 -13.35 -4.17
N ILE A 362 3.13 -13.69 -3.10
CA ILE A 362 2.85 -15.08 -2.74
C ILE A 362 1.40 -15.45 -3.09
N ARG A 363 1.17 -16.72 -3.43
CA ARG A 363 -0.17 -17.32 -3.49
C ARG A 363 -0.45 -18.04 -2.19
N ILE A 364 -1.57 -17.74 -1.55
CA ILE A 364 -1.90 -18.33 -0.24
C ILE A 364 -2.12 -19.85 -0.34
N LEU A 365 -2.68 -20.31 -1.46
CA LEU A 365 -2.94 -21.74 -1.71
C LEU A 365 -1.67 -22.57 -1.93
N ASP A 366 -0.52 -21.95 -2.15
CA ASP A 366 0.75 -22.65 -2.32
C ASP A 366 1.40 -23.00 -0.96
N THR A 367 0.70 -22.73 0.15
CA THR A 367 1.13 -23.06 1.53
C THR A 367 0.80 -24.51 1.87
N ASP A 368 1.81 -25.33 2.16
CA ASP A 368 1.60 -26.72 2.59
C ASP A 368 0.88 -26.78 3.96
N ASP A 369 0.14 -27.87 4.21
CA ASP A 369 -0.36 -28.21 5.54
C ASP A 369 0.77 -28.66 6.48
N ALA A 370 1.86 -29.20 5.94
CA ALA A 370 3.00 -29.70 6.71
C ALA A 370 3.84 -28.59 7.37
N ASP A 371 3.81 -27.36 6.85
CA ASP A 371 4.59 -26.21 7.35
C ASP A 371 3.98 -25.58 8.63
N TYR A 372 2.94 -26.19 9.18
CA TYR A 372 2.11 -25.61 10.21
C TYR A 372 2.54 -26.04 11.63
N CYS A 373 2.84 -25.07 12.49
CA CYS A 373 3.00 -25.30 13.92
C CYS A 373 1.62 -25.39 14.58
N THR A 374 1.16 -26.61 14.88
CA THR A 374 -0.06 -26.81 15.69
C THR A 374 0.20 -26.42 17.15
N HIS A 375 0.13 -25.14 17.49
CA HIS A 375 -0.12 -24.74 18.86
C HIS A 375 -1.63 -24.64 19.01
N ALA A 376 -2.22 -25.63 19.69
CA ALA A 376 -3.65 -25.66 19.96
C ALA A 376 -4.05 -24.36 20.68
N VAL A 377 -5.01 -23.65 20.09
CA VAL A 377 -5.58 -22.39 20.60
C VAL A 377 -6.34 -22.61 21.91
#